data_AF-A0A6B2TM26-F1
#
_entry.id   AF-A0A6B2TM26-F1
#
_cell.length_a   1.000
_cell.length_b   1.000
_cell.length_c   1.000
_cell.angle_alpha   90.00
_cell.angle_beta   90.00
_cell.angle_gamma   90.00
#
_symmetry.space_group_name_H-M   'P 1'
#
loop_
_entity.id
_entity.type
_entity.pdbx_description
1 polymer ?
#
loop_
_entity_poly.entity_id
_entity_poly.type
_entity_poly.pdbx_seq_one_letter_code
_entity_poly.pdbx_strand_id
1 'polypeptide(L)'
;RVRCRPQRNAVHTWTVDRHLVETAVRASALTRRVGRPDLLLVAALLHDIGKGWPGDHSTAGETIARDVTARIGFDAADVAVVARLVRHHLLLVETATRRDLDDPATV
;
A
#
# COMPACT_ATOMS: atom_id res chain seq x y z
N ARG A 1 -8.01 -12.70 -6.58
CA ARG A 1 -7.34 -13.67 -5.67
C ARG A 1 -7.26 -13.20 -4.20
N VAL A 2 -7.66 -11.96 -3.87
CA VAL A 2 -7.73 -11.46 -2.48
C VAL A 2 -9.13 -11.54 -1.84
N ARG A 3 -10.17 -11.80 -2.65
CA ARG A 3 -11.56 -11.93 -2.18
C ARG A 3 -11.68 -13.05 -1.14
N CYS A 4 -12.30 -12.74 0.00
CA CYS A 4 -12.51 -13.64 1.15
C CYS A 4 -11.24 -14.34 1.65
N ARG A 5 -10.04 -13.80 1.36
CA ARG A 5 -8.79 -14.45 1.76
C ARG A 5 -8.50 -14.15 3.24
N PRO A 6 -8.33 -15.17 4.11
CA PRO A 6 -7.95 -14.94 5.50
C PRO A 6 -6.54 -14.34 5.60
N GLN A 7 -6.34 -13.36 6.48
CA GLN A 7 -5.02 -12.90 6.89
C GLN A 7 -4.53 -13.85 8.00
N ARG A 8 -3.38 -14.50 7.80
CA ARG A 8 -2.80 -15.40 8.82
C ARG A 8 -1.88 -14.61 9.74
N ASN A 9 -2.43 -13.75 10.59
CA ASN A 9 -1.73 -13.21 11.75
C ASN A 9 -2.71 -12.99 12.92
N ALA A 10 -2.19 -12.86 14.14
CA ALA A 10 -2.99 -12.82 15.36
C ALA A 10 -3.85 -11.54 15.55
N VAL A 11 -3.64 -10.52 14.71
CA VAL A 11 -4.22 -9.18 14.91
C VAL A 11 -5.19 -8.78 13.80
N HIS A 12 -5.31 -9.56 12.73
CA HIS A 12 -6.14 -9.20 11.58
C HIS A 12 -7.54 -9.77 11.72
N THR A 13 -8.48 -8.91 12.08
CA THR A 13 -9.92 -9.22 12.21
C THR A 13 -10.64 -9.36 10.85
N TRP A 14 -9.99 -8.98 9.73
CA TRP A 14 -10.61 -8.79 8.42
C TRP A 14 -9.94 -9.64 7.34
N THR A 15 -10.72 -10.13 6.36
CA THR A 15 -10.19 -10.72 5.13
C THR A 15 -9.41 -9.66 4.32
N VAL A 16 -8.48 -10.10 3.46
CA VAL A 16 -7.59 -9.18 2.72
C VAL A 16 -8.38 -8.15 1.92
N ASP A 17 -9.43 -8.55 1.21
CA ASP A 17 -10.31 -7.63 0.49
C ASP A 17 -10.97 -6.57 1.37
N ARG A 18 -11.54 -6.96 2.51
CA ARG A 18 -12.20 -6.03 3.43
C ARG A 18 -11.17 -5.08 4.06
N HIS A 19 -9.97 -5.58 4.39
CA HIS A 19 -8.84 -4.79 4.88
C HIS A 19 -8.39 -3.72 3.87
N LEU A 20 -8.28 -4.07 2.59
CA LEU A 20 -7.89 -3.12 1.54
C LEU A 20 -8.91 -1.97 1.41
N VAL A 21 -10.20 -2.29 1.45
CA VAL A 21 -11.27 -1.28 1.38
C VAL A 21 -11.25 -0.38 2.62
N GLU A 22 -11.17 -0.94 3.82
CA GLU A 22 -11.07 -0.16 5.07
C GLU A 22 -9.86 0.78 5.06
N THR A 23 -8.71 0.29 4.58
CA THR A 23 -7.49 1.09 4.50
C THR A 23 -7.70 2.30 3.58
N ALA A 24 -8.33 2.11 2.41
CA ALA A 24 -8.67 3.21 1.51
C ALA A 24 -9.70 4.18 2.13
N VAL A 25 -10.72 3.66 2.83
CA VAL A 25 -11.71 4.49 3.55
C VAL A 25 -11.04 5.35 4.61
N ARG A 26 -10.14 4.78 5.41
CA ARG A 26 -9.38 5.54 6.42
C ARG A 26 -8.45 6.57 5.79
N ALA A 27 -7.76 6.20 4.71
CA ALA A 27 -6.90 7.12 3.97
C ALA A 27 -7.68 8.30 3.37
N SER A 28 -8.96 8.12 3.04
CA SER A 28 -9.81 9.20 2.49
C SER A 28 -9.90 10.43 3.39
N ALA A 29 -9.81 10.24 4.72
CA ALA A 29 -9.81 11.34 5.69
C ALA A 29 -8.56 12.23 5.60
N LEU A 30 -7.48 11.74 4.98
CA LEU A 30 -6.20 12.44 4.82
C LEU A 30 -6.04 13.12 3.46
N THR A 31 -7.00 12.96 2.55
CA THR A 31 -6.92 13.49 1.16
C THR A 31 -6.67 15.00 1.10
N ARG A 32 -7.20 15.77 2.05
CA ARG A 32 -6.97 17.22 2.14
C ARG A 32 -5.59 17.62 2.66
N ARG A 33 -4.76 16.66 3.07
CA ARG A 33 -3.42 16.88 3.65
C ARG A 33 -2.29 16.53 2.68
N VAL A 34 -2.61 16.08 1.47
CA VAL A 34 -1.63 15.65 0.47
C VAL A 34 -1.90 16.32 -0.87
N GLY A 35 -0.83 16.61 -1.63
CA GLY A 35 -0.96 17.19 -2.97
C GLY A 35 -1.47 16.20 -4.04
N ARG A 36 -1.37 14.89 -3.76
CA ARG A 36 -1.78 13.79 -4.67
C ARG A 36 -2.69 12.79 -3.96
N PRO A 37 -3.95 13.18 -3.65
CA PRO A 37 -4.91 12.32 -2.95
C PRO A 37 -5.29 11.08 -3.77
N ASP A 38 -5.23 11.17 -5.09
CA ASP A 38 -5.42 10.07 -6.03
C ASP A 38 -4.38 8.96 -5.82
N LEU A 39 -3.08 9.30 -5.77
CA LEU A 39 -2.01 8.32 -5.53
C LEU A 39 -2.11 7.71 -4.13
N LEU A 40 -2.49 8.52 -3.13
CA LEU A 40 -2.71 8.04 -1.77
C LEU A 40 -3.80 6.95 -1.73
N LEU A 41 -4.96 7.22 -2.32
CA LEU A 41 -6.10 6.30 -2.28
C LEU A 41 -5.81 5.02 -3.09
N VAL A 42 -5.17 5.16 -4.26
CA VAL A 42 -4.82 4.00 -5.10
C VAL A 42 -3.77 3.14 -4.41
N ALA A 43 -2.71 3.74 -3.84
CA ALA A 43 -1.71 2.99 -3.09
C ALA A 43 -2.30 2.31 -1.86
N ALA A 44 -3.18 2.99 -1.10
CA ALA A 44 -3.86 2.41 0.06
C ALA A 44 -4.72 1.19 -0.32
N LEU A 45 -5.43 1.24 -1.44
CA LEU A 45 -6.24 0.14 -1.94
C LEU A 45 -5.40 -1.04 -2.45
N LEU A 46 -4.19 -0.79 -2.96
CA LEU A 46 -3.34 -1.81 -3.58
C LEU A 46 -2.22 -2.34 -2.68
N HIS A 47 -1.95 -1.73 -1.51
CA HIS A 47 -0.75 -2.00 -0.71
C HIS A 47 -0.52 -3.48 -0.40
N ASP A 48 -1.58 -4.24 -0.18
CA ASP A 48 -1.55 -5.65 0.23
C ASP A 48 -1.99 -6.62 -0.90
N ILE A 49 -2.12 -6.13 -2.15
CA ILE A 49 -2.68 -6.91 -3.28
C ILE A 49 -1.86 -8.17 -3.60
N GLY A 50 -0.57 -8.17 -3.27
CA GLY A 50 0.34 -9.28 -3.49
C GLY A 50 0.11 -10.50 -2.59
N LYS A 51 -0.67 -10.39 -1.50
CA LYS A 51 -0.89 -11.51 -0.55
C LYS A 51 -1.55 -12.76 -1.16
N GLY A 52 -2.11 -12.64 -2.36
CA GLY A 52 -2.67 -13.74 -3.15
C GLY A 52 -1.67 -14.54 -3.98
N TRP A 53 -0.38 -14.19 -3.95
CA TRP A 53 0.66 -14.72 -4.82
C TRP A 53 1.80 -15.39 -4.02
N PRO A 54 2.51 -16.37 -4.60
CA PRO A 54 3.66 -16.99 -3.95
C PRO A 54 4.84 -16.00 -3.87
N GLY A 55 5.69 -16.18 -2.86
CA GLY A 55 6.86 -15.34 -2.62
C GLY A 55 6.58 -14.12 -1.73
N ASP A 56 7.46 -13.14 -1.79
CA ASP A 56 7.30 -11.89 -1.05
C ASP A 56 6.14 -11.06 -1.65
N HIS A 57 5.12 -10.81 -0.82
CA HIS A 57 3.90 -10.13 -1.26
C HIS A 57 4.14 -8.66 -1.62
N SER A 58 5.19 -8.04 -1.08
CA SER A 58 5.56 -6.67 -1.45
C SER A 58 6.15 -6.63 -2.87
N THR A 59 7.01 -7.58 -3.22
CA THR A 59 7.54 -7.78 -4.58
C THR A 59 6.43 -8.08 -5.59
N ALA A 60 5.57 -9.05 -5.27
CA ALA A 60 4.46 -9.41 -6.13
C ALA A 60 3.46 -8.24 -6.25
N GLY A 61 3.18 -7.56 -5.14
CA GLY A 61 2.31 -6.39 -5.07
C GLY A 61 2.81 -5.24 -5.93
N GLU A 62 4.12 -4.96 -5.92
CA GLU A 62 4.72 -3.93 -6.78
C GLU A 62 4.42 -4.19 -8.26
N THR A 63 4.66 -5.41 -8.72
CA THR A 63 4.45 -5.79 -10.13
C THR A 63 2.99 -5.61 -10.52
N ILE A 64 2.07 -6.11 -9.68
CA ILE A 64 0.62 -5.98 -9.91
C ILE A 64 0.19 -4.51 -9.89
N ALA A 65 0.73 -3.71 -8.97
CA ALA A 65 0.40 -2.30 -8.86
C ALA A 65 0.84 -1.52 -10.10
N ARG A 66 2.02 -1.82 -10.67
CA ARG A 66 2.48 -1.23 -11.94
C ARG A 66 1.48 -1.50 -13.06
N ASP A 67 1.11 -2.76 -13.24
CA ASP A 67 0.19 -3.17 -14.30
C ASP A 67 -1.20 -2.53 -14.15
N VAL A 68 -1.72 -2.52 -12.92
CA VAL A 68 -3.05 -1.96 -12.63
C VAL A 68 -3.06 -0.46 -12.86
N THR A 69 -2.08 0.27 -12.34
CA THR A 69 -2.03 1.75 -12.44
C THR A 69 -1.83 2.22 -13.88
N ALA A 70 -0.97 1.55 -14.64
CA ALA A 70 -0.80 1.83 -16.07
C ALA A 70 -2.11 1.59 -16.84
N ARG A 71 -2.79 0.48 -16.57
CA ARG A 71 -4.05 0.13 -17.24
C ARG A 71 -5.19 1.10 -16.96
N ILE A 72 -5.24 1.69 -15.76
CA ILE A 72 -6.27 2.68 -15.41
C ILE A 72 -5.90 4.12 -15.81
N GLY A 73 -4.73 4.33 -16.44
CA GLY A 73 -4.38 5.58 -17.11
C GLY A 73 -3.44 6.52 -16.37
N PHE A 74 -2.75 6.07 -15.31
CA PHE A 74 -1.69 6.87 -14.70
C PHE A 74 -0.47 6.98 -15.63
N ASP A 75 0.22 8.12 -15.57
CA ASP A 75 1.48 8.29 -16.28
C ASP A 75 2.62 7.44 -15.66
N ALA A 76 3.74 7.33 -16.37
CA ALA A 76 4.85 6.50 -15.94
C ALA A 76 5.46 6.93 -14.59
N ALA A 77 5.44 8.23 -14.27
CA ALA A 77 5.98 8.74 -13.02
C ALA A 77 5.09 8.33 -11.84
N ASP A 78 3.79 8.48 -11.98
CA ASP A 78 2.81 8.11 -10.97
C ASP A 78 2.71 6.58 -10.77
N VAL A 79 2.77 5.81 -11.86
CA VAL A 79 2.89 4.35 -11.82
C VAL A 79 4.09 3.95 -10.96
N ALA A 80 5.24 4.60 -11.17
CA ALA A 80 6.45 4.33 -10.39
C ALA A 80 6.32 4.74 -8.91
N VAL A 81 5.56 5.80 -8.61
CA VAL A 81 5.26 6.20 -7.22
C VAL A 81 4.40 5.15 -6.53
N VAL A 82 3.26 4.77 -7.12
CA VAL A 82 2.37 3.77 -6.52
C VAL A 82 3.08 2.43 -6.34
N ALA A 83 3.81 1.98 -7.36
CA ALA A 83 4.60 0.75 -7.28
C ALA A 83 5.57 0.75 -6.10
N ARG A 84 6.29 1.86 -5.89
CA ARG A 84 7.23 2.02 -4.77
C ARG A 84 6.53 2.05 -3.42
N LEU A 85 5.38 2.72 -3.32
CA LEU A 85 4.57 2.72 -2.10
C LEU A 85 4.10 1.30 -1.74
N VAL A 86 3.65 0.52 -2.72
CA VAL A 86 3.25 -0.88 -2.52
C VAL A 86 4.46 -1.75 -2.16
N ARG A 87 5.61 -1.56 -2.83
CA ARG A 87 6.86 -2.29 -2.55
C ARG A 87 7.34 -2.10 -1.11
N HIS A 88 7.16 -0.91 -0.55
CA HIS A 88 7.74 -0.53 0.74
C HIS A 88 6.69 -0.28 1.83
N HIS A 89 5.45 -0.74 1.67
CA HIS A 89 4.35 -0.42 2.59
C HIS A 89 4.62 -0.88 4.05
N LEU A 90 5.38 -1.96 4.25
CA LEU A 90 5.83 -2.40 5.59
C LEU A 90 6.87 -1.44 6.18
N LEU A 91 7.86 -1.04 5.38
CA LEU A 91 8.91 -0.10 5.79
C LEU A 91 8.34 1.30 6.12
N LEU A 92 7.33 1.75 5.36
CA LEU A 92 6.67 3.03 5.61
C LEU A 92 6.00 3.06 6.98
N VAL A 93 5.34 1.96 7.38
CA VAL A 93 4.73 1.87 8.71
C VAL A 93 5.80 1.79 9.80
N GLU A 94 6.84 0.98 9.60
CA GLU A 94 7.94 0.86 10.57
C GLU A 94 8.67 2.19 10.79
N THR A 95 8.98 2.92 9.72
CA THR A 95 9.65 4.22 9.80
C THR A 95 8.74 5.29 10.41
N ALA A 96 7.46 5.33 10.05
CA ALA A 96 6.51 6.29 10.61
C ALA A 96 6.15 6.04 12.09
N THR A 97 6.29 4.80 12.58
CA THR A 97 5.92 4.45 13.96
C THR A 97 7.12 4.31 14.90
N ARG A 98 8.34 4.12 14.37
CA ARG A 98 9.56 3.99 15.17
C ARG A 98 10.47 5.22 15.19
N ARG A 99 10.30 6.20 14.30
CA ARG A 99 11.12 7.41 14.35
C ARG A 99 10.51 8.52 15.20
N ASP A 100 11.24 8.84 16.25
CA ASP A 100 11.56 10.24 16.53
C ASP A 100 12.34 10.79 15.32
N LEU A 101 11.83 11.82 14.65
CA LEU A 101 12.44 12.37 13.43
C LEU A 101 13.73 13.14 13.71
N ASP A 102 14.08 13.31 14.99
CA ASP A 102 15.29 13.99 15.47
C ASP A 102 16.48 13.04 15.76
N ASP A 103 16.37 11.73 15.47
CA ASP A 103 17.47 10.77 15.66
C ASP A 103 18.52 10.84 14.52
N PRO A 104 19.78 11.25 14.81
CA PRO A 104 20.84 11.45 13.80
C PRO A 104 21.33 10.15 13.13
N ALA A 105 20.82 8.97 13.50
CA ALA A 105 21.18 7.71 12.84
C ALA A 105 20.52 7.49 11.46
N THR A 106 19.85 8.51 10.91
CA THR A 106 19.22 8.43 9.58
C THR A 106 19.68 9.54 8.63
N VAL A 107 20.90 9.41 8.11
CA VAL A 107 21.29 9.97 6.80
C VAL A 107 22.07 8.91 6.05
#